data_AF-A0A8U0IMU7-F1
#
_entry.id   AF-A0A8U0IMU7-F1
#
_cell.length_a   1.000
_cell.length_b   1.000
_cell.length_c   1.000
_cell.angle_alpha   90.00
_cell.angle_beta   90.00
_cell.angle_gamma   90.00
#
_symmetry.space_group_name_H-M   'P 1'
#
loop_
_entity.id
_entity.type
_entity.pdbx_description
1 polymer ?
#
loop_
_entity_poly.entity_id
_entity_poly.type
_entity_poly.pdbx_seq_one_letter_code
_entity_poly.pdbx_strand_id
1 'polypeptide(L)'
;MNSQQKVATFLADHEMDADPAYRVLDLASEVGELAKDANESTDYGADPDALDVKSDELGDALFALLALAESLDVDAEDALDEALAKYEARIEERGDPGSGE
;
A
#
# COMPACT_ATOMS: atom_id res chain seq x y z
N MET A 1 -8.67 -16.13 -8.90
CA MET A 1 -9.05 -14.95 -8.12
C MET A 1 -7.77 -14.29 -7.70
N ASN A 2 -7.49 -13.08 -8.21
CA ASN A 2 -6.34 -12.30 -7.75
C ASN A 2 -6.64 -11.67 -6.38
N SER A 3 -5.65 -10.99 -5.80
CA SER A 3 -5.78 -10.41 -4.45
C SER A 3 -6.89 -9.35 -4.37
N GLN A 4 -7.03 -8.50 -5.40
CA GLN A 4 -8.09 -7.50 -5.45
C GLN A 4 -9.48 -8.16 -5.45
N GLN A 5 -9.71 -9.16 -6.31
CA GLN A 5 -10.97 -9.88 -6.36
C GLN A 5 -11.32 -10.58 -5.03
N LYS A 6 -10.30 -11.06 -4.29
CA LYS A 6 -10.49 -11.62 -2.95
C LYS A 6 -10.96 -10.55 -1.96
N VAL A 7 -10.36 -9.35 -2.01
CA VAL A 7 -10.78 -8.22 -1.17
C VAL A 7 -12.18 -7.75 -1.56
N ALA A 8 -12.48 -7.59 -2.85
CA ALA A 8 -13.81 -7.21 -3.33
C ALA A 8 -14.91 -8.17 -2.85
N THR A 9 -14.66 -9.49 -2.94
CA THR A 9 -15.59 -10.51 -2.43
C THR A 9 -15.78 -10.38 -0.92
N PHE A 10 -14.70 -10.19 -0.16
CA PHE A 10 -14.76 -10.00 1.28
C PHE A 10 -15.56 -8.75 1.68
N LEU A 11 -15.36 -7.63 0.98
CA LEU A 11 -16.10 -6.39 1.23
C LEU A 11 -17.60 -6.58 0.99
N ALA A 12 -17.97 -7.23 -0.12
CA ALA A 12 -19.35 -7.51 -0.47
C ALA A 12 -20.03 -8.46 0.53
N ASP A 13 -19.35 -9.54 0.92
CA ASP A 13 -19.87 -10.54 1.86
C ASP A 13 -20.10 -9.96 3.27
N HIS A 14 -19.41 -8.87 3.62
CA HIS A 14 -19.47 -8.23 4.93
C HIS A 14 -20.13 -6.85 4.94
N GLU A 15 -20.73 -6.41 3.82
CA GLU A 15 -21.38 -5.09 3.67
C GLU A 15 -20.45 -3.92 4.05
N MET A 16 -19.16 -4.05 3.73
CA MET A 16 -18.10 -3.11 4.11
C MET A 16 -17.80 -2.05 3.03
N ASP A 17 -18.68 -1.85 2.05
CA ASP A 17 -18.50 -0.84 1.00
C ASP A 17 -18.37 0.57 1.59
N ALA A 18 -17.47 1.37 1.02
CA ALA A 18 -17.20 2.73 1.47
C ALA A 18 -16.86 3.64 0.28
N ASP A 19 -17.19 4.93 0.40
CA ASP A 19 -16.81 5.94 -0.59
C ASP A 19 -15.27 6.00 -0.72
N PRO A 20 -14.72 6.21 -1.93
CA PRO A 20 -13.28 6.30 -2.14
C PRO A 20 -12.57 7.28 -1.22
N ALA A 21 -13.21 8.40 -0.85
CA ALA A 21 -12.62 9.36 0.07
C ALA A 21 -12.32 8.74 1.45
N TYR A 22 -13.20 7.86 1.95
CA TYR A 22 -12.96 7.14 3.21
C TYR A 22 -11.93 6.03 3.04
N ARG A 23 -11.88 5.36 1.88
CA ARG A 23 -10.82 4.37 1.58
C ARG A 23 -9.42 4.98 1.54
N VAL A 24 -9.29 6.21 1.06
CA VAL A 24 -8.02 6.95 1.12
C VAL A 24 -7.61 7.22 2.57
N LEU A 25 -8.58 7.59 3.42
CA LEU A 25 -8.31 7.83 4.85
C LEU A 25 -7.94 6.54 5.59
N ASP A 26 -8.59 5.44 5.23
CA ASP A 26 -8.30 4.09 5.73
C ASP A 26 -6.85 3.70 5.40
N LEU A 27 -6.48 3.78 4.12
CA LEU A 27 -5.10 3.53 3.66
C LEU A 27 -4.06 4.42 4.37
N ALA A 28 -4.38 5.71 4.56
CA ALA A 28 -3.49 6.62 5.28
C ALA A 28 -3.33 6.23 6.76
N SER A 29 -4.37 5.68 7.39
CA SER A 29 -4.34 5.17 8.75
C SER A 29 -3.43 3.93 8.85
N GLU A 30 -3.58 2.96 7.96
CA GLU A 30 -2.77 1.73 7.97
C GLU A 30 -1.28 2.00 7.70
N VAL A 31 -0.97 2.95 6.80
CA VAL A 31 0.41 3.43 6.61
C VAL A 31 0.94 4.14 7.88
N GLY A 32 0.05 4.77 8.66
CA GLY A 32 0.36 5.35 9.95
C GLY A 32 0.77 4.32 11.00
N GLU A 33 0.10 3.16 11.05
CA GLU A 33 0.47 2.06 11.96
C GLU A 33 1.81 1.44 11.56
N LEU A 34 2.08 1.26 10.25
CA LEU A 34 3.43 0.89 9.77
C LEU A 34 4.51 1.87 10.25
N ALA A 35 4.24 3.17 10.15
CA ALA A 35 5.17 4.20 10.59
C ALA A 35 5.37 4.21 12.11
N LYS A 36 4.31 3.89 12.88
CA LYS A 36 4.37 3.77 14.33
C LYS A 36 5.20 2.55 14.73
N ASP A 37 5.02 1.40 14.10
CA ASP A 37 5.85 0.21 14.34
C ASP A 37 7.33 0.52 14.13
N ALA A 38 7.67 1.16 13.01
CA ALA A 38 9.04 1.59 12.74
C ALA A 38 9.58 2.57 13.79
N ASN A 39 8.77 3.53 14.24
CA ASN A 39 9.17 4.48 15.27
C ASN A 39 9.38 3.80 16.64
N GLU A 40 8.44 2.97 17.07
CA GLU A 40 8.50 2.32 18.38
C GLU A 40 9.63 1.30 18.45
N SER A 41 9.81 0.49 17.39
CA SER A 41 10.84 -0.54 17.38
C SER A 41 12.26 0.05 17.38
N THR A 42 12.44 1.21 16.76
CA THR A 42 13.74 1.90 16.67
C THR A 42 14.02 2.86 17.83
N ASP A 43 13.23 2.84 18.90
CA ASP A 43 13.29 3.83 19.99
C ASP A 43 13.29 5.28 19.47
N TYR A 44 12.32 5.57 18.60
CA TYR A 44 12.17 6.84 17.89
C TYR A 44 13.45 7.27 17.15
N GLY A 45 14.14 6.30 16.55
CA GLY A 45 15.37 6.48 15.78
C GLY A 45 16.66 6.44 16.59
N ALA A 46 16.62 6.18 17.89
CA ALA A 46 17.83 5.99 18.71
C ALA A 46 18.53 4.65 18.45
N ASP A 47 17.80 3.64 17.99
CA ASP A 47 18.30 2.32 17.60
C ASP A 47 17.75 1.88 16.23
N PRO A 48 18.29 2.41 15.11
CA PRO A 48 17.77 2.12 13.77
C PRO A 48 17.92 0.65 13.33
N ASP A 49 18.84 -0.09 13.94
CA ASP A 49 19.07 -1.51 13.63
C ASP A 49 17.98 -2.42 14.24
N ALA A 50 17.17 -1.88 15.17
CA ALA A 50 16.03 -2.55 15.79
C ALA A 50 14.71 -2.38 14.99
N LEU A 51 14.77 -2.00 13.71
CA LEU A 51 13.60 -1.90 12.85
C LEU A 51 12.83 -3.23 12.80
N ASP A 52 11.58 -3.21 13.25
CA ASP A 52 10.67 -4.34 13.24
C ASP A 52 9.27 -3.83 12.86
N VAL A 53 8.90 -4.09 11.62
CA VAL A 53 7.57 -3.77 11.08
C VAL A 53 6.79 -5.07 11.01
N LYS A 54 5.64 -5.12 11.69
CA LYS A 54 4.87 -6.35 11.74
C LYS A 54 4.21 -6.65 10.40
N SER A 55 4.11 -7.94 10.09
CA SER A 55 3.57 -8.41 8.81
C SER A 55 2.06 -8.30 8.69
N ASP A 56 1.34 -8.23 9.82
CA ASP A 56 -0.09 -7.95 9.87
C ASP A 56 -0.38 -6.51 9.44
N GLU A 57 0.34 -5.52 9.97
CA GLU A 57 0.19 -4.11 9.56
C GLU A 57 0.48 -3.90 8.06
N LEU A 58 1.45 -4.63 7.50
CA LEU A 58 1.69 -4.62 6.05
C LEU A 58 0.52 -5.22 5.27
N GLY A 59 -0.08 -6.27 5.83
CA GLY A 59 -1.28 -6.90 5.28
C GLY A 59 -2.49 -5.96 5.30
N ASP A 60 -2.66 -5.21 6.38
CA ASP A 60 -3.76 -4.25 6.55
C ASP A 60 -3.62 -3.07 5.58
N ALA A 61 -2.41 -2.53 5.42
CA ALA A 61 -2.13 -1.51 4.40
C ALA A 61 -2.38 -2.02 2.97
N LEU A 62 -1.99 -3.27 2.67
CA LEU A 62 -2.27 -3.89 1.37
C LEU A 62 -3.78 -4.10 1.17
N PHE A 63 -4.51 -4.55 2.19
CA PHE A 63 -5.95 -4.68 2.15
C PHE A 63 -6.61 -3.33 1.84
N ALA A 64 -6.24 -2.27 2.56
CA ALA A 64 -6.79 -0.93 2.37
C ALA A 64 -6.50 -0.38 0.96
N LEU A 65 -5.29 -0.62 0.41
CA LEU A 65 -4.95 -0.22 -0.96
C LEU A 65 -5.79 -0.96 -2.01
N LEU A 66 -5.98 -2.27 -1.86
CA LEU A 66 -6.81 -3.06 -2.77
C LEU A 66 -8.29 -2.68 -2.66
N ALA A 67 -8.78 -2.39 -1.45
CA ALA A 67 -10.13 -1.89 -1.22
C ALA A 67 -10.35 -0.49 -1.84
N LEU A 68 -9.32 0.36 -1.80
CA LEU A 68 -9.33 1.65 -2.49
C LEU A 68 -9.38 1.46 -4.01
N ALA A 69 -8.52 0.60 -4.57
CA ALA A 69 -8.52 0.31 -6.01
C ALA A 69 -9.89 -0.20 -6.49
N GLU A 70 -10.51 -1.11 -5.73
CA GLU A 70 -11.87 -1.59 -5.99
C GLU A 70 -12.89 -0.44 -5.97
N SER A 71 -12.84 0.43 -4.95
CA SER A 71 -13.78 1.56 -4.86
C SER A 71 -13.63 2.59 -5.98
N LEU A 72 -12.45 2.66 -6.61
CA LEU A 72 -12.13 3.57 -7.71
C LEU A 72 -12.36 2.93 -9.09
N ASP A 73 -12.78 1.67 -9.17
CA ASP A 73 -12.85 0.88 -10.41
C ASP A 73 -11.51 0.85 -11.16
N VAL A 74 -10.42 0.71 -10.39
CA VAL A 74 -9.04 0.62 -10.90
C VAL A 74 -8.55 -0.81 -10.71
N ASP A 75 -8.01 -1.41 -11.78
CA ASP A 75 -7.30 -2.68 -11.68
C ASP A 75 -5.91 -2.47 -11.07
N ALA A 76 -5.68 -3.08 -9.90
CA ALA A 76 -4.45 -2.90 -9.13
C ALA A 76 -3.23 -3.59 -9.79
N GLU A 77 -3.42 -4.68 -10.54
CA GLU A 77 -2.34 -5.38 -11.23
C GLU A 77 -1.87 -4.55 -12.43
N ASP A 78 -2.80 -4.03 -13.23
CA ASP A 78 -2.48 -3.12 -14.35
C ASP A 78 -1.78 -1.84 -13.85
N ALA A 79 -2.26 -1.26 -12.74
CA ALA A 79 -1.65 -0.07 -12.13
C ALA A 79 -0.22 -0.33 -11.63
N LEU A 80 0.03 -1.53 -11.06
CA LEU A 80 1.37 -1.93 -10.63
C LEU A 80 2.29 -2.15 -11.83
N ASP A 81 1.83 -2.83 -12.88
CA ASP A 81 2.60 -3.05 -14.09
C ASP A 81 3.01 -1.73 -14.76
N GLU A 82 2.09 -0.75 -14.82
CA GLU A 82 2.41 0.60 -15.32
C GLU A 82 3.48 1.29 -14.45
N ALA A 83 3.41 1.17 -13.13
CA ALA A 83 4.41 1.74 -12.23
C ALA A 83 5.79 1.06 -12.42
N LEU A 84 5.83 -0.26 -12.52
CA LEU A 84 7.07 -1.01 -12.74
C LEU A 84 7.74 -0.64 -14.06
N ALA A 85 6.99 -0.56 -15.16
CA ALA A 85 7.51 -0.14 -16.45
C ALA A 85 8.11 1.28 -16.40
N LYS A 86 7.50 2.20 -15.64
CA LYS A 86 8.06 3.55 -15.42
C LYS A 86 9.36 3.51 -14.64
N TYR A 87 9.46 2.68 -13.61
CA TYR A 87 10.70 2.52 -12.84
C TYR A 87 11.82 1.91 -13.67
N GLU A 88 11.53 0.85 -14.44
CA GLU A 88 12.48 0.22 -15.34
C GLU A 88 13.04 1.23 -16.36
N ALA A 89 12.17 1.99 -17.03
CA ALA A 89 12.58 3.02 -17.98
C ALA A 89 13.48 4.10 -17.36
N ARG A 90 13.20 4.54 -16.12
CA ARG A 90 14.04 5.53 -15.41
C ARG A 90 15.42 4.98 -15.06
N ILE A 91 15.47 3.73 -14.60
CA ILE A 91 16.73 3.05 -14.30
C ILE A 91 17.56 2.90 -15.57
N GLU A 92 16.95 2.51 -16.68
CA GLU A 92 17.64 2.39 -17.97
C GLU A 92 18.15 3.73 -18.51
N GLU A 93 17.36 4.81 -18.37
CA GLU A 93 17.71 6.13 -18.88
C GLU A 93 18.78 6.83 -18.02
N ARG A 94 18.64 6.77 -16.69
CA ARG A 94 19.37 7.64 -15.75
C ARG A 94 20.24 6.88 -14.74
N GLY A 95 20.08 5.57 -14.65
CA GLY A 95 20.71 4.74 -13.60
C GLY A 95 20.07 4.89 -12.22
N ASP A 96 18.93 5.58 -12.11
CA ASP A 96 18.24 5.87 -10.84
C ASP A 96 16.70 5.77 -11.00
N PRO A 97 15.96 5.14 -10.05
CA PRO A 97 14.50 4.99 -10.14
C PRO A 97 13.71 6.26 -9.76
N GLY A 98 14.39 7.26 -9.19
CA GLY A 98 13.80 8.48 -8.71
C GLY A 98 13.05 9.23 -9.80
N SER A 99 11.89 9.78 -9.45
CA SER A 99 11.06 10.58 -10.36
C SER A 99 11.59 11.99 -10.58
N GLY A 100 12.86 12.26 -10.27
CA GLY A 100 13.43 13.61 -10.19
C GLY A 100 13.09 14.47 -11.41
N GLU A 101 12.49 15.63 -11.15
CA GLU A 101 12.59 16.82 -12.00
C GLU A 101 14.04 17.29 -12.08
#